data_AF-A0A7Z0AZX2-F1
#
_entry.id   AF-A0A7Z0AZX2-F1
#
_cell.length_a   1.000
_cell.length_b   1.000
_cell.length_c   1.000
_cell.angle_alpha   90.00
_cell.angle_beta   90.00
_cell.angle_gamma   90.00
#
_symmetry.space_group_name_H-M   'P 1'
#
loop_
_entity.id
_entity.type
_entity.pdbx_description
1 polymer ?
#
loop_
_entity_poly.entity_id
_entity_poly.type
_entity_poly.pdbx_seq_one_letter_code
_entity_poly.pdbx_strand_id
1 'polypeptide(L)'
;MATLPRIGLFPARYVVGTGLPGAPTLTLGLLVDTPRRSVVGGASITQAVNPPLDFHADTWGTFTYMALMPPSETRILVVLQGNTGGPESNSITTFRLHLVLDSDWQHGVANYSYLNDGRWVEISNVPARLDPEFVPLEPGPVIPSNPHGGPTPLYGVSIQHALASGDLAHMKTLASFAQQQLDSRESIQTGLSELKAEIARLEAAR
;
A
#
# COMPACT_ATOMS: atom_id res chain seq x y z
N MET A 1 13.52 28.07 -5.65
CA MET A 1 13.95 26.67 -5.76
C MET A 1 13.43 25.93 -4.54
N ALA A 2 12.39 25.10 -4.71
CA ALA A 2 11.84 24.32 -3.61
C ALA A 2 12.75 23.10 -3.37
N THR A 3 13.54 23.14 -2.30
CA THR A 3 14.22 21.96 -1.78
C THR A 3 13.17 21.03 -1.20
N LEU A 4 12.85 19.96 -1.94
CA LEU A 4 12.01 18.87 -1.44
C LEU A 4 12.64 18.34 -0.15
N PRO A 5 11.86 18.06 0.91
CA PRO A 5 12.36 17.24 2.00
C PRO A 5 12.85 15.92 1.40
N ARG A 6 13.82 15.27 2.04
CA ARG A 6 14.27 13.93 1.67
C ARG A 6 13.15 12.95 2.10
N ILE A 7 12.00 13.00 1.43
CA ILE A 7 10.82 12.22 1.81
C ILE A 7 11.13 10.76 1.47
N GLY A 8 11.54 10.02 2.49
CA GLY A 8 11.67 8.58 2.43
C GLY A 8 10.31 7.91 2.19
N LEU A 9 10.38 6.60 1.98
CA LEU A 9 9.28 5.63 1.86
C LEU A 9 7.87 6.18 2.17
N PHE A 10 6.99 6.24 1.16
CA PHE A 10 5.60 6.66 1.34
C PHE A 10 4.60 5.71 0.66
N PRO A 11 3.41 5.48 1.27
CA PRO A 11 2.34 4.72 0.62
C PRO A 11 1.56 5.58 -0.38
N ALA A 12 1.12 4.98 -1.48
CA ALA A 12 0.26 5.60 -2.46
C ALA A 12 -0.73 4.56 -3.01
N ARG A 13 -2.04 4.86 -2.97
CA ARG A 13 -3.07 4.01 -3.54
C ARG A 13 -3.66 4.65 -4.78
N TYR A 14 -3.73 3.91 -5.87
CA TYR A 14 -4.35 4.37 -7.13
C TYR A 14 -5.56 3.53 -7.49
N VAL A 15 -6.61 4.21 -7.91
CA VAL A 15 -7.76 3.60 -8.58
C VAL A 15 -7.64 3.90 -10.07
N VAL A 16 -7.56 2.84 -10.86
CA VAL A 16 -7.40 2.85 -12.31
C VAL A 16 -8.66 2.26 -12.92
N GLY A 17 -9.45 3.10 -13.57
CA GLY A 17 -10.73 2.67 -14.12
C GLY A 17 -11.51 3.83 -14.72
N THR A 18 -12.54 3.47 -15.48
CA THR A 18 -13.46 4.46 -16.07
C THR A 18 -14.55 4.91 -15.10
N GLY A 19 -14.73 4.21 -13.97
CA GLY A 19 -15.81 4.47 -13.01
C GLY A 19 -17.20 4.06 -13.52
N LEU A 20 -17.28 3.38 -14.67
CA LEU A 20 -18.55 2.91 -15.23
C LEU A 20 -19.00 1.63 -14.49
N PRO A 21 -20.30 1.49 -14.16
CA PRO A 21 -20.84 0.28 -13.57
C PRO A 21 -20.49 -0.96 -14.39
N GLY A 22 -19.87 -1.94 -13.75
CA GLY A 22 -19.47 -3.20 -14.39
C GLY A 22 -18.17 -3.14 -15.19
N ALA A 23 -17.54 -1.99 -15.38
CA ALA A 23 -16.22 -1.94 -15.98
C ALA A 23 -15.15 -2.51 -15.03
N PRO A 24 -14.11 -3.20 -15.54
CA PRO A 24 -13.02 -3.65 -14.71
C PRO A 24 -12.31 -2.44 -14.07
N THR A 25 -12.03 -2.57 -12.78
CA THR A 25 -11.33 -1.56 -11.98
C THR A 25 -10.06 -2.18 -11.42
N LEU A 26 -8.92 -1.56 -11.70
CA LEU A 26 -7.63 -1.90 -11.12
C LEU A 26 -7.38 -1.00 -9.91
N THR A 27 -7.09 -1.62 -8.78
CA THR A 27 -6.64 -0.96 -7.56
C THR A 27 -5.18 -1.30 -7.31
N LEU A 28 -4.35 -0.28 -7.13
CA LEU A 28 -2.93 -0.41 -6.83
C LEU A 28 -2.69 0.12 -5.42
N GLY A 29 -2.15 -0.70 -4.53
CA GLY A 29 -1.63 -0.27 -3.23
C GLY A 29 -0.12 -0.31 -3.26
N LEU A 30 0.53 0.84 -3.42
CA LEU A 30 1.96 0.96 -3.67
C LEU A 30 2.68 1.57 -2.46
N LEU A 31 3.95 1.21 -2.32
CA LEU A 31 4.91 1.74 -1.39
C LEU A 31 6.12 2.23 -2.20
N VAL A 32 6.34 3.54 -2.19
CA VAL A 32 7.33 4.21 -3.03
C VAL A 32 8.55 4.56 -2.20
N ASP A 33 9.70 3.95 -2.53
CA ASP A 33 11.00 4.23 -1.94
C ASP A 33 11.73 5.25 -2.84
N THR A 34 11.69 6.53 -2.46
CA THR A 34 12.31 7.59 -3.28
C THR A 34 13.84 7.53 -3.32
N PRO A 35 14.57 7.23 -2.21
CA PRO A 35 16.01 7.05 -2.28
C PRO A 35 16.45 5.91 -3.20
N ARG A 36 15.73 4.78 -3.21
CA ARG A 36 16.07 3.60 -4.02
C ARG A 36 15.41 3.58 -5.40
N ARG A 37 14.53 4.55 -5.70
CA ARG A 37 13.70 4.60 -6.93
C ARG A 37 12.93 3.31 -7.19
N SER A 38 12.48 2.68 -6.11
CA SER A 38 11.78 1.40 -6.15
C SER A 38 10.33 1.58 -5.74
N VAL A 39 9.47 0.75 -6.32
CA VAL A 39 8.05 0.67 -5.98
C VAL A 39 7.72 -0.79 -5.73
N VAL A 40 7.04 -1.07 -4.63
CA VAL A 40 6.51 -2.39 -4.29
C VAL A 40 5.06 -2.26 -3.84
N GLY A 41 4.26 -3.30 -3.95
CA GLY A 41 2.85 -3.20 -3.55
C GLY A 41 1.99 -4.34 -4.08
N GLY A 42 0.67 -4.17 -3.98
CA GLY A 42 -0.31 -5.10 -4.53
C GLY A 42 -1.13 -4.49 -5.65
N ALA A 43 -1.49 -5.30 -6.64
CA ALA A 43 -2.48 -5.00 -7.66
C ALA A 43 -3.70 -5.91 -7.48
N SER A 44 -4.90 -5.34 -7.57
CA SER A 44 -6.15 -6.09 -7.61
C SER A 44 -7.03 -5.58 -8.75
N ILE A 45 -7.54 -6.48 -9.58
CA ILE A 45 -8.48 -6.14 -10.66
C ILE A 45 -9.80 -6.82 -10.37
N THR A 46 -10.87 -6.05 -10.30
CA THR A 46 -12.22 -6.55 -10.04
C THR A 46 -13.18 -6.15 -11.15
N GLN A 47 -14.05 -7.07 -11.57
CA GLN A 47 -15.17 -6.81 -12.48
C GLN A 47 -16.41 -7.56 -12.00
N ALA A 48 -17.53 -6.84 -11.83
CA ALA A 48 -18.77 -7.43 -11.31
C ALA A 48 -19.67 -8.06 -12.39
N VAL A 49 -19.48 -7.71 -13.68
CA VAL A 49 -20.32 -8.24 -14.78
C VAL A 49 -19.68 -9.45 -15.44
N ASN A 50 -20.54 -10.35 -15.95
CA ASN A 50 -20.14 -11.62 -16.54
C ASN A 50 -19.22 -11.47 -17.78
N PRO A 51 -18.03 -12.12 -17.82
CA PRO A 51 -17.47 -12.96 -16.77
C PRO A 51 -16.92 -12.13 -15.60
N PRO A 52 -17.28 -12.48 -14.35
CA PRO A 52 -16.70 -11.82 -13.19
C PRO A 52 -15.19 -12.02 -13.19
N LEU A 53 -14.45 -11.00 -12.78
CA LEU A 53 -13.00 -11.02 -12.68
C LEU A 53 -12.60 -10.68 -11.25
N ASP A 54 -11.75 -11.51 -10.68
CA ASP A 54 -11.01 -11.23 -9.45
C ASP A 54 -9.56 -11.68 -9.68
N PHE A 55 -8.67 -10.70 -9.81
CA PHE A 55 -7.26 -10.91 -10.07
C PHE A 55 -6.44 -10.24 -8.97
N HIS A 56 -5.40 -10.91 -8.51
CA HIS A 56 -4.45 -10.36 -7.55
C HIS A 56 -3.01 -10.66 -7.97
N ALA A 57 -2.12 -9.68 -7.76
CA ALA A 57 -0.69 -9.85 -7.93
C ALA A 57 0.09 -9.01 -6.94
N ASP A 58 1.18 -9.57 -6.42
CA ASP A 58 2.24 -8.83 -5.75
C ASP A 58 3.09 -8.16 -6.83
N THR A 59 3.26 -6.84 -6.71
CA THR A 59 3.89 -6.00 -7.72
C THR A 59 5.18 -5.38 -7.22
N TRP A 60 6.14 -5.25 -8.13
CA TRP A 60 7.39 -4.56 -7.90
C TRP A 60 7.89 -3.90 -9.17
N GLY A 61 8.72 -2.89 -9.00
CA GLY A 61 9.35 -2.19 -10.10
C GLY A 61 10.01 -0.89 -9.69
N THR A 62 9.97 0.08 -10.59
CA THR A 62 10.70 1.34 -10.45
C THR A 62 9.87 2.50 -10.95
N PHE A 63 10.32 3.72 -10.64
CA PHE A 63 9.76 4.92 -11.22
C PHE A 63 10.86 5.85 -11.74
N THR A 64 10.55 6.62 -12.78
CA THR A 64 11.47 7.57 -13.42
C THR A 64 10.76 8.89 -13.69
N TYR A 65 11.46 10.00 -13.44
CA TYR A 65 11.00 11.33 -13.82
C TYR A 65 11.40 11.62 -15.26
N MET A 66 10.42 12.00 -16.08
CA MET A 66 10.60 12.42 -17.46
C MET A 66 10.41 13.93 -17.53
N ALA A 67 11.51 14.66 -17.75
CA ALA A 67 11.43 16.07 -18.10
C ALA A 67 11.01 16.16 -19.58
N LEU A 68 9.80 16.64 -19.83
CA LEU A 68 9.37 16.97 -21.18
C LEU A 68 9.79 18.43 -21.49
N MET A 69 10.07 18.74 -22.76
CA MET A 69 10.54 20.08 -23.13
C MET A 69 9.42 21.13 -22.91
N PRO A 70 9.72 22.34 -22.40
CA PRO A 70 8.71 23.39 -22.25
C PRO A 70 7.89 23.57 -23.54
N PRO A 71 6.56 23.74 -23.46
CA PRO A 71 5.76 24.06 -22.27
C PRO A 71 5.30 22.85 -21.45
N SER A 72 5.75 21.64 -21.77
CA SER A 72 5.21 20.42 -21.15
C SER A 72 5.73 20.18 -19.73
N GLU A 73 4.83 19.70 -18.87
CA GLU A 73 5.10 19.42 -17.46
C GLU A 73 5.90 18.14 -17.28
N THR A 74 6.67 18.04 -16.19
CA THR A 74 7.38 16.80 -15.83
C THR A 74 6.38 15.69 -15.59
N ARG A 75 6.63 14.50 -16.15
CA ARG A 75 5.81 13.30 -15.94
C ARG A 75 6.59 12.24 -15.18
N ILE A 76 5.88 11.35 -14.52
CA ILE A 76 6.46 10.27 -13.73
C ILE A 76 6.02 8.97 -14.36
N LEU A 77 6.97 8.19 -14.86
CA LEU A 77 6.69 6.85 -15.37
C LEU A 77 6.97 5.83 -14.26
N VAL A 78 5.92 5.17 -13.80
CA VAL A 78 5.98 4.01 -12.92
C VAL A 78 5.85 2.75 -13.77
N VAL A 79 6.82 1.85 -13.66
CA VAL A 79 6.82 0.56 -14.36
C VAL A 79 6.77 -0.54 -13.32
N LEU A 80 5.71 -1.35 -13.35
CA LEU A 80 5.54 -2.49 -12.46
C LEU A 80 5.40 -3.78 -13.25
N GLN A 81 5.85 -4.85 -12.63
CA GLN A 81 5.50 -6.22 -12.98
C GLN A 81 5.02 -6.93 -11.72
N GLY A 82 4.25 -8.00 -11.88
CA GLY A 82 3.72 -8.74 -10.75
C GLY A 82 3.48 -10.21 -11.03
N ASN A 83 3.45 -10.98 -9.95
CA ASN A 83 3.15 -12.41 -9.91
C ASN A 83 2.47 -12.74 -8.56
N THR A 84 2.27 -14.02 -8.29
CA THR A 84 1.92 -14.49 -6.94
C THR A 84 3.21 -14.69 -6.12
N GLY A 85 3.36 -13.97 -5.02
CA GLY A 85 4.48 -14.13 -4.08
C GLY A 85 5.66 -13.17 -4.25
N GLY A 86 5.60 -12.25 -5.22
CA GLY A 86 6.56 -11.17 -5.39
C GLY A 86 7.86 -11.55 -6.14
N PRO A 87 8.89 -10.67 -6.10
CA PRO A 87 10.08 -10.77 -6.95
C PRO A 87 10.92 -12.04 -6.72
N GLU A 88 10.91 -12.59 -5.52
CA GLU A 88 11.68 -13.78 -5.14
C GLU A 88 10.90 -15.09 -5.35
N SER A 89 9.64 -15.01 -5.80
CA SER A 89 8.80 -16.18 -6.08
C SER A 89 9.20 -16.85 -7.39
N ASN A 90 9.08 -18.18 -7.43
CA ASN A 90 9.23 -18.97 -8.67
C ASN A 90 7.99 -18.90 -9.59
N SER A 91 7.03 -18.04 -9.28
CA SER A 91 5.83 -17.83 -10.10
C SER A 91 6.12 -16.97 -11.33
N ILE A 92 5.51 -17.34 -12.46
CA ILE A 92 5.55 -16.55 -13.68
C ILE A 92 4.98 -15.15 -13.47
N THR A 93 5.48 -14.16 -14.21
CA THR A 93 4.87 -12.82 -14.25
C THR A 93 3.48 -12.90 -14.87
N THR A 94 2.46 -12.53 -14.09
CA THR A 94 1.05 -12.51 -14.48
C THR A 94 0.49 -11.10 -14.64
N PHE A 95 1.26 -10.06 -14.30
CA PHE A 95 0.84 -8.67 -14.37
C PHE A 95 1.97 -7.76 -14.87
N ARG A 96 1.61 -6.75 -15.68
CA ARG A 96 2.51 -5.68 -16.13
C ARG A 96 1.76 -4.35 -16.16
N LEU A 97 2.41 -3.27 -15.76
CA LEU A 97 1.84 -1.92 -15.72
C LEU A 97 2.87 -0.88 -16.15
N HIS A 98 2.43 0.04 -16.99
CA HIS A 98 3.04 1.35 -17.22
C HIS A 98 2.04 2.42 -16.78
N LEU A 99 2.36 3.12 -15.70
CA LEU A 99 1.55 4.19 -15.14
C LEU A 99 2.30 5.51 -15.32
N VAL A 100 1.74 6.40 -16.13
CA VAL A 100 2.26 7.75 -16.35
C VAL A 100 1.47 8.72 -15.48
N LEU A 101 2.11 9.28 -14.47
CA LEU A 101 1.54 10.25 -13.55
C LEU A 101 2.00 11.68 -13.88
N ASP A 102 1.21 12.62 -13.42
CA ASP A 102 1.57 14.03 -13.32
C ASP A 102 2.64 14.23 -12.23
N SER A 103 3.32 15.39 -12.29
CA SER A 103 4.39 15.71 -11.34
C SER A 103 3.94 15.77 -9.87
N ASP A 104 2.63 15.86 -9.63
CA ASP A 104 2.01 15.90 -8.31
C ASP A 104 1.67 14.50 -7.74
N TRP A 105 1.92 13.41 -8.49
CA TRP A 105 1.53 12.04 -8.16
C TRP A 105 0.02 11.78 -8.01
N GLN A 106 -0.84 12.74 -8.32
CA GLN A 106 -2.29 12.62 -8.05
C GLN A 106 -3.07 12.00 -9.21
N HIS A 107 -2.70 12.36 -10.44
CA HIS A 107 -3.45 11.97 -11.63
C HIS A 107 -2.52 11.34 -12.66
N GLY A 108 -3.10 10.52 -13.53
CA GLY A 108 -2.34 9.92 -14.62
C GLY A 108 -3.14 9.00 -15.51
N VAL A 109 -2.41 8.22 -16.30
CA VAL A 109 -2.94 7.24 -17.23
C VAL A 109 -2.15 5.95 -17.09
N ALA A 110 -2.86 4.83 -17.07
CA ALA A 110 -2.29 3.50 -16.97
C ALA A 110 -2.51 2.70 -18.26
N ASN A 111 -1.48 1.97 -18.65
CA ASN A 111 -1.55 0.83 -19.55
C ASN A 111 -1.14 -0.40 -18.76
N TYR A 112 -1.97 -1.42 -18.70
CA TYR A 112 -1.66 -2.64 -17.98
C TYR A 112 -2.09 -3.87 -18.75
N SER A 113 -1.42 -4.98 -18.45
CA SER A 113 -1.81 -6.28 -18.93
C SER A 113 -1.75 -7.30 -17.81
N TYR A 114 -2.65 -8.26 -17.88
CA TYR A 114 -2.74 -9.33 -16.92
C TYR A 114 -3.09 -10.65 -17.60
N LEU A 115 -2.67 -11.75 -16.99
CA LEU A 115 -2.96 -13.09 -17.46
C LEU A 115 -4.31 -13.54 -16.92
N ASN A 116 -5.27 -13.80 -17.81
CA ASN A 116 -6.58 -14.34 -17.47
C ASN A 116 -6.79 -15.65 -18.24
N ASP A 117 -7.02 -16.77 -17.54
CA ASP A 117 -7.19 -18.10 -18.14
C ASP A 117 -6.11 -18.45 -19.20
N GLY A 118 -4.85 -18.09 -18.93
CA GLY A 118 -3.73 -18.35 -19.82
C GLY A 118 -3.62 -17.40 -21.03
N ARG A 119 -4.51 -16.40 -21.14
CA ARG A 119 -4.48 -15.37 -22.18
C ARG A 119 -4.12 -14.01 -21.58
N TRP A 120 -3.20 -13.30 -22.22
CA TRP A 120 -2.94 -11.90 -21.87
C TRP A 120 -4.10 -11.01 -22.31
N VAL A 121 -4.63 -10.25 -21.36
CA VAL A 121 -5.58 -9.17 -21.60
C VAL A 121 -4.82 -7.87 -21.46
N GLU A 122 -4.92 -7.01 -22.47
CA GLU A 122 -4.26 -5.71 -22.49
C GLU A 122 -5.29 -4.60 -22.41
N ILE A 123 -5.08 -3.68 -21.48
CA ILE A 123 -5.95 -2.53 -21.26
C ILE A 123 -5.07 -1.28 -21.37
N SER A 124 -5.49 -0.35 -22.21
CA SER A 124 -4.71 0.84 -22.55
C SER A 124 -5.49 2.12 -22.29
N ASN A 125 -4.74 3.17 -21.97
CA ASN A 125 -5.22 4.54 -21.82
C ASN A 125 -6.34 4.70 -20.77
N VAL A 126 -6.18 4.05 -19.61
CA VAL A 126 -7.17 4.13 -18.52
C VAL A 126 -6.79 5.24 -17.54
N PRO A 127 -7.72 6.14 -17.18
CA PRO A 127 -7.47 7.14 -16.16
C PRO A 127 -7.07 6.50 -14.83
N ALA A 128 -6.00 7.02 -14.23
CA ALA A 128 -5.52 6.68 -12.90
C ALA A 128 -5.68 7.88 -11.98
N ARG A 129 -6.24 7.66 -10.79
CA ARG A 129 -6.39 8.69 -9.76
C ARG A 129 -5.87 8.17 -8.44
N LEU A 130 -5.13 9.00 -7.73
CA LEU A 130 -4.78 8.75 -6.33
C LEU A 130 -6.08 8.67 -5.53
N ASP A 131 -6.16 7.68 -4.65
CA ASP A 131 -7.25 7.48 -3.71
C ASP A 131 -6.91 8.22 -2.41
N PRO A 132 -7.44 9.43 -2.18
CA PRO A 132 -7.14 10.21 -0.97
C PRO A 132 -7.81 9.61 0.27
N GLU A 133 -8.82 8.74 0.09
CA GLU A 133 -9.51 8.05 1.18
C GLU A 133 -8.79 6.78 1.63
N PHE A 134 -7.54 6.55 1.17
CA PHE A 134 -6.66 5.57 1.79
C PHE A 134 -6.24 6.01 3.20
N VAL A 135 -7.21 6.01 4.09
CA VAL A 135 -7.00 5.71 5.50
C VAL A 135 -6.83 4.19 5.52
N PRO A 136 -5.77 3.63 6.12
CA PRO A 136 -5.80 2.24 6.56
C PRO A 136 -6.94 2.13 7.59
N LEU A 137 -8.17 1.93 7.11
CA LEU A 137 -9.37 1.97 7.94
C LEU A 137 -9.44 0.78 8.89
N GLU A 138 -8.55 -0.19 8.72
CA GLU A 138 -8.46 -1.33 9.62
C GLU A 138 -6.97 -1.62 9.88
N PRO A 139 -6.56 -1.81 11.14
CA PRO A 139 -5.35 -2.56 11.41
C PRO A 139 -5.55 -3.95 10.80
N GLY A 140 -5.02 -4.13 9.58
CA GLY A 140 -4.94 -5.45 8.97
C GLY A 140 -4.23 -6.42 9.92
N PRO A 141 -4.45 -7.73 9.77
CA PRO A 141 -3.83 -8.71 10.64
C PRO A 141 -2.33 -8.43 10.72
N VAL A 142 -1.84 -8.26 11.94
CA VAL A 142 -0.41 -8.10 12.22
C VAL A 142 0.33 -9.31 11.68
N ILE A 143 0.87 -9.20 10.46
CA ILE A 143 1.92 -10.12 10.01
C ILE A 143 3.17 -9.65 10.74
N PRO A 144 3.72 -10.41 11.71
CA PRO A 144 4.91 -9.99 12.42
C PRO A 144 6.07 -9.87 11.43
N SER A 145 6.37 -8.66 10.98
CA SER A 145 7.44 -8.40 10.03
C SER A 145 8.74 -8.17 10.79
N ASN A 146 9.51 -9.25 10.85
CA ASN A 146 10.98 -9.33 10.91
C ASN A 146 11.69 -9.37 12.29
N PRO A 147 12.75 -10.20 12.45
CA PRO A 147 13.32 -10.57 13.74
C PRO A 147 14.31 -9.55 14.35
N HIS A 148 14.73 -8.50 13.65
CA HIS A 148 15.87 -7.65 14.04
C HIS A 148 15.65 -6.13 13.90
N GLY A 149 14.43 -5.65 14.12
CA GLY A 149 14.13 -4.23 14.30
C GLY A 149 13.34 -4.06 15.59
N GLY A 150 13.75 -3.13 16.46
CA GLY A 150 13.06 -2.88 17.72
C GLY A 150 11.56 -2.62 17.53
N PRO A 151 10.74 -2.80 18.57
CA PRO A 151 9.29 -2.72 18.46
C PRO A 151 8.87 -1.33 17.97
N THR A 152 8.44 -1.25 16.71
CA THR A 152 7.77 -0.06 16.20
C THR A 152 6.42 0.02 16.91
N PRO A 153 6.12 1.09 17.65
CA PRO A 153 4.84 1.20 18.35
C PRO A 153 3.71 1.16 17.33
N LEU A 154 2.59 0.56 17.73
CA LEU A 154 1.40 0.32 16.89
C LEU A 154 0.90 1.59 16.15
N TYR A 155 1.20 2.78 16.68
CA TYR A 155 0.82 4.08 16.11
C TYR A 155 1.98 4.90 15.53
N GLY A 156 3.18 4.33 15.36
CA GLY A 156 4.36 5.09 14.90
C GLY A 156 4.15 5.80 13.57
N VAL A 157 3.47 5.14 12.62
CA VAL A 157 3.19 5.68 11.27
C VAL A 157 2.05 6.69 11.28
N SER A 158 0.98 6.43 12.04
CA SER A 158 -0.17 7.35 12.14
C SER A 158 0.17 8.65 12.85
N ILE A 159 1.04 8.62 13.87
CA ILE A 159 1.55 9.82 14.54
C ILE A 159 2.35 10.70 13.58
N GLN A 160 3.23 10.11 12.78
CA GLN A 160 4.03 10.86 11.79
C GLN A 160 3.16 11.53 10.73
N HIS A 161 2.11 10.84 10.28
CA HIS A 161 1.17 11.38 9.29
C HIS A 161 0.28 12.50 9.87
N ALA A 162 -0.28 12.33 11.07
CA ALA A 162 -1.11 13.35 11.71
C ALA A 162 -0.33 14.66 12.00
N LEU A 163 0.96 14.56 12.30
CA LEU A 163 1.85 15.72 12.44
C LEU A 163 2.11 16.42 11.09
N ALA A 164 2.22 15.65 10.01
CA ALA A 164 2.46 16.18 8.67
C ALA A 164 1.21 16.82 8.05
N SER A 165 0.01 16.32 8.37
CA SER A 165 -1.25 16.84 7.82
C SER A 165 -1.74 18.13 8.49
N GLY A 166 -1.26 18.44 9.71
CA GLY A 166 -1.65 19.65 10.45
C GLY A 166 -3.08 19.65 10.99
N ASP A 167 -3.80 18.53 10.91
CA ASP A 167 -5.18 18.40 11.37
C ASP A 167 -5.24 18.24 12.90
N LEU A 168 -5.60 19.34 13.58
CA LEU A 168 -5.67 19.40 15.04
C LEU A 168 -6.74 18.47 15.64
N ALA A 169 -7.87 18.29 14.96
CA ALA A 169 -8.93 17.42 15.46
C ALA A 169 -8.46 15.97 15.44
N HIS A 170 -7.79 15.59 14.35
CA HIS A 170 -7.21 14.26 14.18
C HIS A 170 -6.09 13.98 15.21
N MET A 171 -5.18 14.94 15.43
CA MET A 171 -4.12 14.81 16.44
C MET A 171 -4.67 14.56 17.85
N LYS A 172 -5.75 15.24 18.25
CA LYS A 172 -6.38 15.06 19.57
C LYS A 172 -7.02 13.69 19.74
N THR A 173 -7.70 13.21 18.71
CA THR A 173 -8.31 11.87 18.70
C THR A 173 -7.22 10.81 18.84
N LEU A 174 -6.15 10.89 18.05
CA LEU A 174 -5.04 9.94 18.11
C LEU A 174 -4.32 9.95 19.46
N ALA A 175 -4.10 11.14 20.03
CA ALA A 175 -3.51 11.29 21.37
C ALA A 175 -4.37 10.62 22.45
N SER A 176 -5.70 10.73 22.36
CA SER A 176 -6.62 10.12 23.32
C SER A 176 -6.57 8.59 23.26
N PHE A 177 -6.53 8.01 22.05
CA PHE A 177 -6.37 6.57 21.88
C PHE A 177 -5.02 6.05 22.39
N ALA A 178 -3.93 6.77 22.09
CA ALA A 178 -2.61 6.42 22.59
C ALA A 178 -2.55 6.45 24.12
N GLN A 179 -3.16 7.45 24.75
CA GLN A 179 -3.26 7.55 26.20
C GLN A 179 -4.07 6.40 26.81
N GLN A 180 -5.23 6.09 26.24
CA GLN A 180 -6.06 4.97 26.70
C GLN A 180 -5.31 3.64 26.66
N GLN A 181 -4.43 3.44 25.67
CA GLN A 181 -3.60 2.23 25.59
C GLN A 181 -2.47 2.21 26.64
N LEU A 182 -1.88 3.37 26.95
CA LEU A 182 -0.93 3.49 28.06
C LEU A 182 -1.59 3.16 29.39
N ASP A 183 -2.82 3.63 29.60
CA ASP A 183 -3.61 3.35 30.80
C ASP A 183 -4.00 1.87 30.89
N SER A 184 -4.21 1.22 29.74
CA SER A 184 -4.53 -0.23 29.65
C SER A 184 -3.32 -1.15 29.82
N ARG A 185 -2.10 -0.60 29.91
CA ARG A 185 -0.85 -1.38 29.95
C ARG A 185 -0.78 -2.36 31.11
N GLU A 186 -1.22 -1.96 32.29
CA GLU A 186 -1.19 -2.81 33.49
C GLU A 186 -2.14 -4.01 33.36
N SER A 187 -3.34 -3.80 32.80
CA SER A 187 -4.30 -4.87 32.51
C SER A 187 -3.75 -5.86 31.48
N ILE A 188 -3.11 -5.36 30.41
CA ILE A 188 -2.47 -6.21 29.39
C ILE A 188 -1.33 -7.03 29.99
N GLN A 189 -0.50 -6.44 30.84
CA GLN A 189 0.59 -7.17 31.52
C GLN A 189 0.05 -8.24 32.46
N THR A 190 -1.03 -7.95 33.17
CA THR A 190 -1.71 -8.89 34.07
C THR A 190 -2.26 -10.09 33.28
N GLY A 191 -3.03 -9.84 32.22
CA GLY A 191 -3.56 -10.91 31.38
C GLY A 191 -2.46 -11.76 30.70
N LEU A 192 -1.32 -11.14 30.34
CA LEU A 192 -0.18 -11.87 29.78
C LEU A 192 0.53 -12.75 30.82
N SER A 193 0.58 -12.30 32.08
CA SER A 193 1.06 -13.11 33.20
C SER A 193 0.16 -14.33 33.44
N GLU A 194 -1.15 -14.12 33.49
CA GLU A 194 -2.13 -15.20 33.68
C GLU A 194 -2.07 -16.22 32.55
N LEU A 195 -1.99 -15.76 31.30
CA LEU A 195 -1.86 -16.64 30.13
C LEU A 195 -0.59 -17.49 30.19
N LYS A 196 0.55 -16.91 30.59
CA LYS A 196 1.81 -17.65 30.77
C LYS A 196 1.72 -18.70 31.87
N ALA A 197 1.04 -18.38 32.97
CA ALA A 197 0.82 -19.33 34.06
C ALA A 197 -0.02 -20.53 33.60
N GLU A 198 -1.06 -20.29 32.80
CA GLU A 198 -1.90 -21.37 32.25
C GLU A 198 -1.16 -22.23 31.22
N ILE A 199 -0.34 -21.61 30.36
CA ILE A 199 0.54 -22.36 29.43
C ILE A 199 1.46 -23.30 30.21
N ALA A 200 2.14 -22.79 31.26
CA ALA A 200 3.04 -23.60 32.08
C ALA A 200 2.30 -24.76 32.79
N ARG A 201 1.06 -24.52 33.25
CA ARG A 201 0.21 -25.55 33.86
C ARG A 201 -0.14 -26.66 32.86
N LEU A 202 -0.51 -26.30 31.63
CA LEU A 202 -0.86 -27.23 30.57
C LEU A 202 0.35 -28.03 30.07
N GLU A 203 1.52 -27.41 30.01
CA GLU A 203 2.77 -28.10 29.65
C GLU A 203 3.23 -29.09 30.73
N ALA A 204 3.08 -28.76 32.01
CA ALA A 204 3.44 -29.65 33.11
C ALA A 204 2.47 -30.84 33.31
N ALA A 205 1.26 -30.75 32.75
CA ALA A 205 0.25 -31.81 32.80
C ALA A 205 0.35 -32.82 31.63
N ARG A 206 1.33 -32.65 30.75
CA ARG A 206 1.60 -33.50 29.57
C ARG A 206 2.86 -34.32 29.76
#